data_AF-A0A920QMK7-F1
#
_entry.id   AF-A0A920QMK7-F1
#
_cell.length_a   1.000
_cell.length_b   1.000
_cell.length_c   1.000
_cell.angle_alpha   90.00
_cell.angle_beta   90.00
_cell.angle_gamma   90.00
#
_symmetry.space_group_name_H-M   'P 1'
#
loop_
_entity.id
_entity.type
_entity.pdbx_description
1 polymer ?
#
loop_
_entity_poly.entity_id
_entity_poly.type
_entity_poly.pdbx_seq_one_letter_code
_entity_poly.pdbx_strand_id
1 'polypeptide(L)'
;MPTSNQRFHGLDALRGAAMLLGIVLHAALPYMGVSDSIWPSDKYDSNVITIIFQFIHLWRMPVFFILSGFFASLLVSKYQWSYWWKNRILRIVFSSNCFYSYYEFNYPLDI
;
A
#
# COMPACT_ATOMS: atom_id res chain seq x y z
N MET A 1 3.83 -20.76 31.69
CA MET A 1 2.40 -20.41 31.52
C MET A 1 2.24 -19.86 30.11
N PRO A 2 1.28 -20.33 29.30
CA PRO A 2 1.16 -19.88 27.91
C PRO A 2 0.86 -18.39 27.92
N THR A 3 1.76 -17.60 27.35
CA THR A 3 1.58 -16.17 27.18
C THR A 3 0.39 -15.99 26.24
N SER A 4 -0.69 -15.39 26.76
CA SER A 4 -1.84 -15.02 25.93
C SER A 4 -1.32 -14.25 24.72
N ASN A 5 -1.47 -14.81 23.52
CA ASN A 5 -1.23 -14.11 22.26
C ASN A 5 -2.24 -12.95 22.22
N GLN A 6 -1.90 -11.81 22.81
CA GLN A 6 -2.68 -10.58 22.71
C GLN A 6 -2.59 -10.11 21.27
N ARG A 7 -3.49 -10.64 20.45
CA ARG A 7 -3.67 -10.21 19.07
C ARG A 7 -4.40 -8.87 19.13
N PHE A 8 -3.82 -7.84 18.53
CA PHE A 8 -4.41 -6.50 18.53
C PHE A 8 -5.53 -6.42 17.48
N HIS A 9 -6.70 -6.95 17.83
CA HIS A 9 -7.88 -6.98 16.97
C HIS A 9 -8.31 -5.56 16.53
N GLY A 10 -8.15 -4.55 17.40
CA GLY A 10 -8.46 -3.17 17.06
C GLY A 10 -7.56 -2.58 15.96
N LEU A 11 -6.28 -2.96 15.92
CA LEU A 11 -5.34 -2.48 14.89
C LEU A 11 -5.57 -3.17 13.54
N ASP A 12 -5.98 -4.44 13.56
CA ASP A 12 -6.37 -5.17 12.36
C ASP A 12 -7.69 -4.62 11.78
N ALA A 13 -8.65 -4.29 12.65
CA ALA A 13 -9.88 -3.61 12.26
C ALA A 13 -9.62 -2.20 11.68
N LEU A 14 -8.72 -1.41 12.29
CA LEU A 14 -8.32 -0.10 11.78
C LEU A 14 -7.69 -0.20 10.39
N ARG A 15 -6.82 -1.20 10.18
CA ARG A 15 -6.23 -1.50 8.87
C ARG A 15 -7.29 -1.88 7.84
N GLY A 16 -8.23 -2.75 8.22
CA GLY A 16 -9.34 -3.17 7.38
C GLY A 16 -10.22 -2.00 6.96
N ALA A 17 -10.57 -1.12 7.90
CA ALA A 17 -11.32 0.10 7.63
C ALA A 17 -10.57 1.04 6.66
N ALA A 18 -9.26 1.22 6.85
CA ALA A 18 -8.43 2.03 5.96
C ALA A 18 -8.33 1.44 4.54
N MET A 19 -8.33 0.10 4.39
CA MET A 19 -8.37 -0.58 3.09
C MET A 19 -9.73 -0.40 2.40
N LEU A 20 -10.84 -0.50 3.15
CA LEU A 20 -12.20 -0.33 2.61
C LEU A 20 -12.42 1.11 2.08
N LEU A 21 -11.90 2.11 2.79
CA LEU A 21 -11.85 3.51 2.33
C LEU A 21 -11.15 3.66 0.97
N GLY A 22 -10.21 2.77 0.63
CA GLY A 22 -9.56 2.74 -0.67
C GLY A 22 -10.52 2.44 -1.82
N ILE A 23 -11.47 1.52 -1.65
CA ILE A 23 -12.49 1.20 -2.67
C ILE A 23 -13.39 2.41 -2.92
N VAL A 24 -13.82 3.09 -1.85
CA VAL A 24 -14.65 4.31 -1.94
C VAL A 24 -13.93 5.38 -2.77
N LEU A 25 -12.62 5.55 -2.56
CA LEU A 25 -11.83 6.51 -3.32
C LEU A 25 -11.64 6.13 -4.79
N HIS A 26 -11.44 4.84 -5.10
CA HIS A 26 -11.33 4.40 -6.49
C HIS A 26 -12.66 4.54 -7.24
N ALA A 27 -13.79 4.35 -6.56
CA ALA A 27 -15.11 4.61 -7.13
C ALA A 27 -15.36 6.12 -7.35
N ALA A 28 -14.69 7.00 -6.60
CA ALA A 28 -14.78 8.45 -6.75
C ALA A 28 -13.86 9.02 -7.85
N LEU A 29 -12.74 8.36 -8.18
CA LEU A 29 -11.82 8.76 -9.25
C LEU A 29 -12.49 9.11 -10.60
N PRO A 30 -13.45 8.33 -11.14
CA PRO A 30 -14.10 8.68 -12.41
C PRO A 30 -14.91 9.97 -12.36
N TYR A 31 -15.24 10.48 -11.16
CA TYR A 31 -16.03 11.69 -10.95
C TYR A 31 -15.19 12.94 -10.64
N MET A 32 -13.85 12.86 -10.68
CA MET A 32 -12.96 13.96 -10.30
C MET A 32 -12.15 14.57 -11.47
N GLY A 33 -12.62 14.48 -12.71
CA GLY A 33 -11.99 15.23 -13.80
C GLY A 33 -10.52 14.88 -14.02
N VAL A 34 -10.12 13.61 -13.84
CA VAL A 34 -8.75 13.19 -14.15
C VAL A 34 -8.62 13.25 -15.66
N SER A 35 -7.91 14.27 -16.15
CA SER A 35 -7.74 14.70 -17.54
C SER A 35 -8.14 13.68 -18.62
N ASP A 36 -8.86 14.14 -19.64
CA ASP A 36 -9.29 13.39 -20.83
C ASP A 36 -8.16 12.60 -21.56
N SER A 37 -6.90 12.84 -21.20
CA SER A 37 -5.74 12.08 -21.66
C SER A 37 -5.62 10.67 -21.05
N ILE A 38 -6.26 10.38 -19.91
CA ILE A 38 -6.13 9.10 -19.20
C ILE A 38 -7.47 8.36 -19.10
N TRP A 39 -8.61 9.06 -19.03
CA TRP A 39 -9.95 8.45 -18.93
C TRP A 39 -11.02 9.43 -19.42
N PRO A 40 -12.13 8.99 -20.07
CA PRO A 40 -13.21 9.90 -20.43
C PRO A 40 -13.92 10.35 -19.15
N SER A 41 -13.77 11.63 -18.79
CA SER A 41 -14.39 12.20 -17.59
C SER A 41 -15.65 12.98 -17.97
N ASP A 42 -16.70 12.85 -17.17
CA ASP A 42 -17.96 13.58 -17.37
C ASP A 42 -17.76 15.06 -17.02
N LYS A 43 -18.46 15.95 -17.73
CA LYS A 43 -18.28 17.41 -17.72
C LYS A 43 -18.70 18.08 -16.40
N TYR A 44 -19.21 17.30 -15.45
CA TYR A 44 -19.71 17.75 -14.16
C TYR A 44 -18.68 17.50 -13.06
N ASP A 45 -17.58 18.27 -13.10
CA ASP A 45 -16.64 18.34 -11.99
C ASP A 45 -17.35 18.88 -10.75
N SER A 46 -17.57 18.01 -9.77
CA SER A 46 -18.12 18.42 -8.49
C SER A 46 -16.98 18.58 -7.48
N ASN A 47 -16.64 19.83 -7.19
CA ASN A 47 -15.62 20.20 -6.20
C ASN A 47 -15.81 19.50 -4.84
N VAL A 48 -17.06 19.15 -4.50
CA VAL A 48 -17.42 18.40 -3.29
C VAL A 48 -16.77 17.01 -3.26
N ILE A 49 -16.79 16.28 -4.38
CA ILE A 49 -16.20 14.93 -4.47
C ILE A 49 -14.68 15.00 -4.33
N THR A 50 -14.04 16.00 -4.96
CA THR A 50 -12.60 16.24 -4.85
C THR A 50 -12.16 16.60 -3.43
N ILE A 51 -12.91 17.44 -2.71
CA ILE A 51 -12.62 17.79 -1.31
C ILE A 51 -12.72 16.56 -0.41
N ILE A 52 -13.78 15.76 -0.56
CA ILE A 52 -13.96 14.52 0.21
C ILE A 52 -12.84 13.53 -0.10
N PHE A 53 -12.47 13.37 -1.37
CA PHE A 53 -11.37 12.50 -1.78
C PHE A 53 -10.05 12.93 -1.13
N GLN A 54 -9.71 14.21 -1.22
CA GLN A 54 -8.45 14.73 -0.70
C GLN A 54 -8.39 14.59 0.82
N PHE A 55 -9.51 14.83 1.52
CA PHE A 55 -9.60 14.64 2.97
C PHE A 55 -9.33 13.19 3.38
N ILE A 56 -10.01 12.23 2.73
CA ILE A 56 -9.83 10.79 3.02
C ILE A 56 -8.40 10.35 2.65
N HIS A 57 -7.86 10.83 1.53
CA HIS A 57 -6.50 10.51 1.10
C HIS A 57 -5.45 11.01 2.11
N LEU A 58 -5.56 12.28 2.51
CA LEU A 58 -4.69 12.90 3.51
C LEU A 58 -4.75 12.20 4.87
N TRP A 59 -5.88 11.62 5.24
CA TRP A 59 -6.02 10.88 6.49
C TRP A 59 -5.49 9.44 6.39
N ARG A 60 -5.78 8.75 5.28
CA ARG A 60 -5.47 7.32 5.12
C ARG A 60 -3.97 7.04 5.07
N MET A 61 -3.20 7.88 4.36
CA MET A 61 -1.74 7.71 4.20
C MET A 61 -0.97 7.77 5.54
N PRO A 62 -1.16 8.78 6.42
CA PRO A 62 -0.51 8.83 7.72
C PRO A 62 -0.98 7.73 8.68
N VAL A 63 -2.25 7.30 8.60
CA VAL A 63 -2.74 6.15 9.39
C VAL A 63 -1.93 4.90 9.08
N PHE A 64 -1.67 4.61 7.80
CA PHE A 64 -0.82 3.48 7.41
C PHE A 64 0.62 3.62 7.90
N PHE A 65 1.18 4.84 7.91
CA PHE A 65 2.52 5.09 8.43
C PHE A 65 2.64 4.79 9.93
N ILE A 66 1.68 5.27 10.72
CA ILE A 66 1.62 5.01 12.17
C ILE A 66 1.45 3.50 12.43
N LEU A 67 0.57 2.84 11.68
CA LEU A 67 0.34 1.40 11.80
C LEU A 67 1.60 0.58 11.48
N SER A 68 2.31 0.96 10.41
CA SER A 68 3.57 0.34 9.99
C SER A 68 4.64 0.45 11.09
N GLY A 69 4.80 1.65 11.67
CA GLY A 69 5.74 1.87 12.77
C GLY A 69 5.41 1.07 14.03
N PHE A 70 4.12 1.01 14.40
CA PHE A 70 3.65 0.23 15.53
C PHE A 70 3.94 -1.27 15.35
N PHE A 71 3.58 -1.85 14.21
CA PHE A 71 3.85 -3.26 13.93
C PHE A 71 5.34 -3.56 13.81
N ALA A 72 6.14 -2.64 13.27
CA ALA A 72 7.59 -2.79 13.22
C ALA A 72 8.18 -2.89 14.63
N SER A 73 7.83 -1.97 15.54
CA SER A 73 8.28 -1.99 16.94
C SER A 73 7.89 -3.31 17.64
N LEU A 74 6.64 -3.75 17.43
CA LEU A 74 6.13 -4.99 18.05
C LEU A 74 6.84 -6.24 17.52
N LEU A 75 7.14 -6.26 16.22
CA LEU A 75 7.85 -7.36 15.57
C LEU A 75 9.32 -7.45 16.01
N VAL A 76 9.97 -6.30 16.18
CA VAL A 76 11.34 -6.17 16.66
C VAL A 76 11.47 -6.62 18.11
N SER A 77 10.47 -6.32 18.93
CA SER A 77 10.41 -6.80 20.31
C SER A 77 10.19 -8.32 20.39
N LYS A 78 9.54 -8.93 19.39
CA LYS A 78 9.13 -10.35 19.41
C LYS A 78 10.08 -11.30 18.67
N TYR A 79 10.85 -10.84 17.68
CA TYR A 79 11.74 -11.67 16.86
C TYR A 79 13.16 -11.08 16.79
N GLN A 80 14.19 -11.94 16.85
CA GLN A 80 15.57 -11.53 16.62
C GLN A 80 15.72 -10.89 15.23
N TRP A 81 16.11 -9.61 15.22
CA TRP A 81 16.25 -8.70 14.06
C TRP A 81 16.93 -9.32 12.82
N SER A 82 17.87 -10.24 13.04
CA SER A 82 18.76 -10.80 12.02
C SER A 82 18.09 -11.75 11.02
N TYR A 83 17.14 -12.58 11.45
CA TYR A 83 16.48 -13.56 10.56
C TYR A 83 15.40 -12.93 9.67
N TRP A 84 14.78 -11.83 10.12
CA TRP A 84 13.65 -11.22 9.42
C TRP A 84 14.07 -10.38 8.20
N TRP A 85 15.15 -9.60 8.32
CA TRP A 85 15.68 -8.79 7.22
C TRP A 85 16.27 -9.63 6.08
N LYS A 86 16.97 -10.73 6.41
CA LYS A 86 17.53 -11.65 5.39
C LYS A 86 16.45 -12.23 4.49
N ASN A 87 15.32 -12.66 5.06
CA ASN A 87 14.24 -13.26 4.29
C ASN A 87 13.46 -12.23 3.43
N ARG A 88 13.37 -10.97 3.87
CA ARG A 88 12.74 -9.89 3.10
C ARG A 88 13.60 -9.40 1.95
N ILE A 89 14.90 -9.18 2.18
CA ILE A 89 15.82 -8.75 1.12
C ILE A 89 15.93 -9.84 0.06
N LEU A 90 16.04 -11.12 0.44
CA LEU A 90 16.10 -12.23 -0.52
C LEU A 90 14.88 -12.22 -1.45
N ARG A 91 13.68 -11.95 -0.92
CA ARG A 91 12.45 -11.95 -1.73
C ARG A 91 12.35 -10.74 -2.68
N ILE A 92 12.78 -9.56 -2.24
CA ILE A 92 12.77 -8.35 -3.07
C ILE A 92 13.82 -8.48 -4.18
N VAL A 93 15.04 -8.86 -3.82
CA VAL A 93 16.15 -9.06 -4.76
C VAL A 93 15.82 -10.17 -5.76
N PHE A 94 15.21 -11.28 -5.32
CA PHE A 94 14.80 -12.34 -6.24
C PHE A 94 13.75 -11.85 -7.25
N SER A 95 12.77 -11.04 -6.82
CA SER A 95 11.78 -10.45 -7.72
C SER A 95 12.43 -9.49 -8.73
N SER A 96 13.35 -8.64 -8.28
CA SER A 96 14.06 -7.71 -9.16
C SER A 96 14.94 -8.45 -10.17
N ASN A 97 15.63 -9.51 -9.73
CA ASN A 97 16.55 -10.26 -10.59
C ASN A 97 15.81 -11.11 -11.63
N CYS A 98 14.65 -11.68 -11.27
CA CYS A 98 13.80 -12.40 -12.22
C CYS A 98 13.23 -11.47 -13.31
N PHE A 99 12.87 -10.24 -12.95
CA PHE A 99 12.43 -9.23 -13.92
C PHE A 99 13.58 -8.79 -14.85
N TYR A 100 14.76 -8.51 -14.29
CA TYR A 100 15.94 -8.15 -15.10
C TYR A 100 16.33 -9.28 -16.07
N SER A 101 16.36 -10.52 -15.60
CA SER A 101 16.63 -11.70 -16.45
C SER A 101 15.57 -11.91 -17.54
N TYR A 102 14.30 -11.58 -17.29
CA TYR A 102 13.26 -11.62 -18.32
C TYR A 102 13.46 -10.52 -19.38
N TYR A 103 13.87 -9.31 -18.97
CA TYR A 103 14.17 -8.22 -19.90
C TYR A 103 15.39 -8.52 -20.77
N GLU A 104 16.46 -9.03 -20.18
CA GLU A 104 17.70 -9.37 -20.91
C GLU A 104 17.49 -10.52 -21.92
N PHE A 105 16.50 -11.40 -21.67
CA PHE A 105 16.10 -12.46 -22.60
C PHE A 105 15.14 -11.98 -23.71
N ASN A 106 14.26 -11.00 -23.44
CA ASN A 106 13.29 -10.49 -24.42
C ASN A 106 13.82 -9.35 -25.30
N TYR A 107 14.80 -8.59 -24.81
CA TYR A 107 15.45 -7.49 -25.53
C TYR A 107 16.97 -7.70 -25.49
N PRO A 108 17.53 -8.62 -26.32
CA PRO A 108 18.97 -8.68 -26.45
C PRO A 108 19.43 -7.31 -26.93
N LEU A 109 20.31 -6.67 -26.17
CA LEU A 109 20.97 -5.46 -26.62
C LEU A 109 21.84 -5.87 -27.80
N ASP A 110 21.29 -5.73 -29.01
CA ASP A 110 22.01 -5.83 -30.27
C ASP A 110 23.06 -4.70 -30.30
N ILE A 111 24.28 -5.02 -29.86
CA ILE A 111 25.50 -4.23 -30.05
C ILE A 111 26.24 -4.81 -31.25
#